data_AF-A0A212IUN3-F1
#
_entry.id   AF-A0A212IUN3-F1
#
_cell.length_a   1.000
_cell.length_b   1.000
_cell.length_c   1.000
_cell.angle_alpha   90.00
_cell.angle_beta   90.00
_cell.angle_gamma   90.00
#
_symmetry.space_group_name_H-M   'P 1'
#
loop_
_entity.id
_entity.type
_entity.pdbx_description
1 polymer ?
#
loop_
_entity_poly.entity_id
_entity_poly.type
_entity_poly.pdbx_seq_one_letter_code
_entity_poly.pdbx_strand_id
1 'polypeptide(L)'
;MKAKVLISTIIFLFLSVSLFSQDKKDRDVKISKDESGYTTKESTQYQRTKAVSKVIYLYDPSERLVERTTYLSEYGTKWIPAQKYRYEYTSDGKIANIIQTKWNQEQKIWARKSHCIAHSYGNKGTVIRQVTIDTNDDKLLTMKE
;
A
#
# COMPACT_ATOMS: atom_id res chain seq x y z
N MET A 1 16.54 56.60 -15.81
CA MET A 1 15.42 56.10 -14.97
C MET A 1 14.46 55.17 -15.70
N LYS A 2 13.98 55.50 -16.91
CA LYS A 2 12.93 54.75 -17.62
C LYS A 2 13.26 53.26 -17.92
N ALA A 3 14.50 52.93 -18.28
CA ALA A 3 14.92 51.56 -18.55
C ALA A 3 15.06 50.69 -17.28
N LYS A 4 15.49 51.28 -16.16
CA LYS A 4 15.64 50.56 -14.88
C LYS A 4 14.28 50.15 -14.29
N VAL A 5 13.25 50.98 -14.50
CA VAL A 5 11.87 50.66 -14.11
C VAL A 5 11.31 49.53 -14.98
N LEU A 6 11.55 49.56 -16.29
CA LEU A 6 11.06 48.52 -17.22
C LEU A 6 11.63 47.12 -16.93
N ILE A 7 12.92 47.03 -16.61
CA ILE A 7 13.60 45.76 -16.28
C ILE A 7 13.04 45.15 -14.98
N SER A 8 12.74 45.99 -13.98
CA SER A 8 12.14 45.56 -12.71
C SER A 8 10.75 44.93 -12.92
N THR A 9 9.91 45.55 -13.77
CA THR A 9 8.56 45.06 -14.06
C THR A 9 8.56 43.72 -14.79
N ILE A 10 9.51 43.49 -15.68
CA ILE A 10 9.64 42.23 -16.44
C ILE A 10 10.03 41.08 -15.51
N ILE A 11 10.95 41.29 -14.56
CA ILE A 11 11.38 40.25 -13.60
C ILE A 11 10.22 39.82 -12.69
N PHE A 12 9.36 40.76 -12.26
CA PHE A 12 8.17 40.47 -11.47
C PHE A 12 7.13 39.62 -12.23
N LEU A 13 7.01 39.80 -13.55
CA LEU A 13 6.09 39.04 -14.40
C LEU A 13 6.57 37.61 -14.66
N PHE A 14 7.87 37.33 -14.66
CA PHE A 14 8.39 35.97 -14.85
C PHE A 14 8.29 35.10 -13.58
N LEU A 15 8.28 35.70 -12.39
CA LEU A 15 8.15 34.95 -11.12
C LEU A 15 6.74 34.39 -10.88
N SER A 16 5.69 34.92 -11.54
CA SER A 16 4.32 34.42 -11.37
C SER A 16 4.00 33.19 -12.22
N VAL A 17 4.78 32.91 -13.28
CA VAL A 17 4.50 31.83 -14.23
C VAL A 17 5.01 30.45 -13.76
N SER A 18 5.89 30.40 -12.76
CA SER A 18 6.48 29.16 -12.25
C SER A 18 5.61 28.38 -11.26
N LEU A 19 4.44 28.89 -10.85
CA LEU A 19 3.59 28.26 -9.83
C LEU A 19 2.53 27.29 -10.38
N PHE A 20 2.37 27.16 -11.70
CA PHE A 20 1.22 26.45 -12.30
C PHE A 20 1.53 25.18 -13.12
N SER A 21 2.70 24.55 -12.95
CA SER A 21 3.08 23.38 -13.80
C SER A 21 3.40 22.08 -13.05
N GLN A 22 3.00 21.92 -11.79
CA GLN A 22 3.26 20.69 -11.04
C GLN A 22 2.07 20.25 -10.20
N ASP A 23 0.98 19.80 -10.83
CA ASP A 23 0.02 18.97 -10.10
C ASP A 23 -0.72 17.98 -11.02
N LYS A 24 0.03 17.21 -11.83
CA LYS A 24 -0.51 15.90 -12.20
C LYS A 24 -0.36 15.01 -10.98
N LYS A 25 -1.43 14.85 -10.23
CA LYS A 25 -1.47 13.89 -9.13
C LYS A 25 -1.19 12.50 -9.72
N ASP A 26 0.04 12.01 -9.56
CA ASP A 26 0.44 10.64 -9.92
C ASP A 26 -0.26 9.58 -9.05
N ARG A 27 -1.31 9.97 -8.32
CA ARG A 27 -2.03 9.14 -7.36
C ARG A 27 -3.48 9.59 -7.19
N ASP A 28 -4.40 8.65 -7.39
CA ASP A 28 -5.79 8.76 -6.97
C ASP A 28 -6.03 7.97 -5.68
N VAL A 29 -6.95 8.46 -4.84
CA VAL A 29 -7.36 7.77 -3.61
C VAL A 29 -8.89 7.76 -3.51
N LYS A 30 -9.45 6.58 -3.25
CA LYS A 30 -10.88 6.36 -2.97
C LYS A 30 -11.03 5.72 -1.61
N ILE A 31 -12.01 6.17 -0.82
CA ILE A 31 -12.32 5.61 0.49
C ILE A 31 -13.81 5.25 0.51
N SER A 32 -14.12 4.08 1.05
CA SER A 32 -15.50 3.60 1.25
C SER A 32 -15.61 2.88 2.59
N LYS A 33 -16.80 2.90 3.20
CA LYS A 33 -17.11 2.20 4.43
C LYS A 33 -18.30 1.27 4.20
N ASP A 34 -18.27 0.06 4.76
CA ASP A 34 -19.41 -0.86 4.70
C ASP A 34 -20.35 -0.72 5.91
N GLU A 35 -21.47 -1.43 5.88
CA GLU A 35 -22.49 -1.42 6.94
C GLU A 35 -21.98 -1.99 8.27
N SER A 36 -20.95 -2.85 8.23
CA SER A 36 -20.30 -3.44 9.40
C SER A 36 -19.22 -2.51 10.00
N GLY A 37 -18.96 -1.36 9.36
CA GLY A 37 -17.99 -0.37 9.81
C GLY A 37 -16.57 -0.55 9.30
N TYR A 38 -16.30 -1.56 8.45
CA TYR A 38 -14.99 -1.73 7.82
C TYR A 38 -14.74 -0.63 6.82
N THR A 39 -13.50 -0.15 6.75
CA THR A 39 -13.09 0.91 5.81
C THR A 39 -12.17 0.33 4.74
N THR A 40 -12.52 0.52 3.48
CA THR A 40 -11.65 0.21 2.34
C THR A 40 -11.05 1.49 1.78
N LYS A 41 -9.72 1.55 1.68
CA LYS A 41 -8.98 2.62 1.02
C LYS A 41 -8.26 2.07 -0.19
N GLU A 42 -8.60 2.57 -1.36
CA GLU A 42 -7.95 2.25 -2.62
C GLU A 42 -7.03 3.40 -3.03
N SER A 43 -5.79 3.10 -3.40
CA SER A 43 -4.85 4.07 -3.94
C SER A 43 -4.31 3.57 -5.28
N THR A 44 -4.56 4.31 -6.35
CA THR A 44 -4.08 4.00 -7.70
C THR A 44 -2.95 4.95 -8.05
N GLN A 45 -1.79 4.41 -8.42
CA GLN A 45 -0.65 5.16 -8.90
C GLN A 45 -0.65 5.23 -10.42
N TYR A 46 -0.32 6.39 -10.95
CA TYR A 46 -0.16 6.63 -12.38
C TYR A 46 1.26 7.00 -12.71
N GLN A 47 1.68 6.65 -13.92
CA GLN A 47 2.86 7.19 -14.56
C GLN A 47 2.40 7.94 -15.80
N ARG A 48 2.49 9.27 -15.77
CA ARG A 48 1.92 10.19 -16.77
C ARG A 48 0.38 10.09 -16.85
N THR A 49 -0.13 9.17 -17.66
CA THR A 49 -1.57 8.95 -17.88
C THR A 49 -1.95 7.48 -17.78
N LYS A 50 -0.98 6.59 -17.53
CA LYS A 50 -1.20 5.15 -17.44
C LYS A 50 -1.19 4.73 -15.98
N ALA A 51 -2.25 4.04 -15.56
CA ALA A 51 -2.29 3.43 -14.24
C ALA A 51 -1.23 2.32 -14.19
N VAL A 52 -0.38 2.31 -13.16
CA VAL A 52 0.75 1.37 -13.03
C VAL A 52 0.57 0.38 -11.88
N SER A 53 0.06 0.85 -10.74
CA SER A 53 -0.19 0.01 -9.58
C SER A 53 -1.42 0.48 -8.82
N LYS A 54 -2.04 -0.44 -8.09
CA LYS A 54 -3.14 -0.14 -7.18
C LYS A 54 -2.89 -0.85 -5.86
N VAL A 55 -3.10 -0.17 -4.76
CA VAL A 55 -3.03 -0.75 -3.42
C VAL A 55 -4.38 -0.56 -2.74
N ILE A 56 -4.96 -1.65 -2.27
CA ILE A 56 -6.20 -1.67 -1.49
C ILE A 56 -5.83 -2.00 -0.05
N TYR A 57 -6.30 -1.17 0.87
CA TYR A 57 -6.17 -1.35 2.32
C TYR A 57 -7.56 -1.58 2.89
N LEU A 58 -7.71 -2.62 3.71
CA LEU A 58 -8.91 -2.92 4.47
C LEU A 58 -8.63 -2.68 5.95
N TYR A 59 -9.46 -1.86 6.58
CA TYR A 59 -9.39 -1.57 8.01
C TYR A 59 -10.63 -2.10 8.70
N ASP A 60 -10.45 -2.65 9.90
CA ASP A 60 -11.56 -3.05 10.77
C ASP A 60 -12.29 -1.81 11.35
N PRO A 61 -13.44 -2.00 12.04
CA PRO A 61 -14.17 -0.89 12.66
C PRO A 61 -13.39 -0.14 13.75
N SER A 62 -12.29 -0.72 14.26
CA SER A 62 -11.35 -0.09 15.19
C SER A 62 -10.18 0.61 14.48
N GLU A 63 -10.29 0.79 13.16
CA GLU A 63 -9.29 1.43 12.29
C GLU A 63 -7.93 0.69 12.22
N ARG A 64 -7.88 -0.59 12.60
CA ARG A 64 -6.68 -1.41 12.46
C ARG A 64 -6.62 -1.99 11.05
N LEU A 65 -5.44 -1.99 10.44
CA LEU A 65 -5.22 -2.55 9.10
C LEU A 65 -5.35 -4.07 9.16
N VAL A 66 -6.33 -4.65 8.47
CA VAL A 66 -6.55 -6.12 8.42
C VAL A 66 -5.87 -6.73 7.20
N GLU A 67 -6.03 -6.09 6.04
CA GLU A 67 -5.46 -6.56 4.79
C GLU A 67 -4.88 -5.42 3.95
N ARG A 68 -3.77 -5.68 3.27
CA ARG A 68 -3.25 -4.83 2.20
C ARG A 68 -3.00 -5.69 0.96
N THR A 69 -3.68 -5.38 -0.14
CA THR A 69 -3.52 -6.09 -1.41
C THR A 69 -2.98 -5.14 -2.49
N THR A 70 -1.91 -5.57 -3.16
CA THR A 70 -1.26 -4.83 -4.25
C THR A 70 -1.61 -5.48 -5.58
N TYR A 71 -1.97 -4.64 -6.55
CA TYR A 71 -2.26 -4.99 -7.93
C TYR A 71 -1.31 -4.24 -8.85
N LEU A 72 -0.92 -4.89 -9.94
CA LEU A 72 -0.19 -4.30 -11.05
C LEU A 72 -1.14 -4.12 -12.22
N SER A 73 -0.90 -3.08 -13.01
CA SER A 73 -1.67 -2.81 -14.20
C SER A 73 -1.06 -3.51 -15.41
N GLU A 74 -1.86 -4.32 -16.09
CA GLU A 74 -1.57 -4.84 -17.41
C GLU A 74 -2.20 -3.89 -18.45
N TYR A 75 -1.33 -3.24 -19.24
CA TYR A 75 -1.68 -2.26 -20.27
C TYR A 75 -2.53 -1.05 -19.83
N GLY A 76 -2.57 -0.71 -18.54
CA GLY A 76 -3.27 0.48 -18.05
C GLY A 76 -4.76 0.28 -17.75
N THR A 77 -5.33 -0.88 -18.08
CA THR A 77 -6.79 -1.11 -17.98
C THR A 77 -7.15 -2.34 -17.15
N LYS A 78 -6.26 -3.32 -17.05
CA LYS A 78 -6.52 -4.57 -16.33
C LYS A 78 -5.67 -4.66 -15.08
N TRP A 79 -6.29 -5.01 -13.96
CA TRP A 79 -5.60 -5.18 -12.68
C TRP A 79 -5.27 -6.64 -12.42
N ILE A 80 -3.99 -6.95 -12.21
CA ILE A 80 -3.49 -8.28 -11.86
C ILE A 80 -3.03 -8.24 -10.41
N PRO A 81 -3.50 -9.13 -9.53
CA PRO A 81 -2.98 -9.22 -8.17
C PRO A 81 -1.49 -9.53 -8.19
N ALA A 82 -0.72 -8.93 -7.28
CA ALA A 82 0.72 -9.19 -7.14
C ALA A 82 1.02 -9.88 -5.81
N GLN A 83 0.50 -9.31 -4.72
CA GLN A 83 0.69 -9.81 -3.37
C GLN A 83 -0.36 -9.25 -2.43
N LYS A 84 -0.65 -9.98 -1.35
CA LYS A 84 -1.45 -9.50 -0.24
C LYS A 84 -0.73 -9.73 1.10
N TYR A 85 -1.04 -8.87 2.06
CA TYR A 85 -0.59 -8.95 3.43
C TYR A 85 -1.82 -9.01 4.33
N ARG A 86 -1.88 -10.02 5.20
CA ARG A 86 -2.83 -10.07 6.33
C ARG A 86 -2.08 -9.68 7.60
N TYR A 87 -2.73 -8.90 8.44
CA TYR A 87 -2.20 -8.44 9.71
C TYR A 87 -3.07 -8.99 10.83
N GLU A 88 -2.42 -9.54 11.83
CA GLU A 88 -3.07 -10.04 13.03
C GLU A 88 -2.50 -9.31 14.23
N TYR A 89 -3.34 -9.11 15.23
CA TYR A 89 -3.01 -8.32 16.39
C TYR A 89 -3.17 -9.14 17.66
N THR A 90 -2.30 -8.87 18.63
CA THR A 90 -2.44 -9.34 20.00
C THR A 90 -3.64 -8.67 20.68
N SER A 91 -4.07 -9.21 21.82
CA SER A 91 -5.16 -8.63 22.61
C SER A 91 -4.86 -7.22 23.13
N ASP A 92 -3.58 -6.85 23.31
CA ASP A 92 -3.14 -5.51 23.66
C ASP A 92 -2.93 -4.59 22.44
N GLY A 93 -3.33 -5.03 21.23
CA GLY A 93 -3.37 -4.21 20.02
C GLY A 93 -2.05 -4.07 19.27
N LYS A 94 -1.01 -4.83 19.63
CA LYS A 94 0.26 -4.87 18.89
C LYS A 94 0.17 -5.85 17.72
N ILE A 95 1.00 -5.67 16.69
CA ILE A 95 1.04 -6.62 15.57
C ILE A 95 1.58 -7.95 16.07
N ALA A 96 0.76 -9.00 16.01
CA ALA A 96 1.17 -10.37 16.25
C ALA A 96 1.82 -10.96 14.99
N ASN A 97 1.14 -10.91 13.85
CA ASN A 97 1.61 -11.54 12.61
C ASN A 97 1.48 -10.61 11.40
N ILE A 98 2.45 -10.70 10.49
CA ILE A 98 2.37 -10.12 9.14
C ILE A 98 2.55 -11.27 8.15
N ILE A 99 1.49 -11.58 7.41
CA ILE A 99 1.40 -12.77 6.55
C ILE A 99 1.34 -12.33 5.09
N GLN A 100 2.44 -12.49 4.35
CA GLN A 100 2.55 -12.18 2.94
C GLN A 100 2.21 -13.39 2.08
N THR A 101 1.28 -13.22 1.14
CA THR A 101 0.96 -14.22 0.11
C THR A 101 1.14 -13.62 -1.27
N LYS A 102 1.93 -14.28 -2.13
CA LYS A 102 2.16 -13.84 -3.52
C LYS A 102 1.11 -14.40 -4.45
N TRP A 103 0.79 -13.67 -5.51
CA TRP A 103 -0.05 -14.17 -6.60
C TRP A 103 0.77 -15.05 -7.54
N ASN A 104 0.25 -16.22 -7.90
CA ASN A 104 0.79 -17.03 -8.99
C ASN A 104 0.06 -16.67 -10.29
N GLN A 105 0.74 -15.92 -11.16
CA GLN A 105 0.16 -15.45 -12.41
C GLN A 105 -0.13 -16.58 -13.41
N GLU A 106 0.70 -17.62 -13.46
CA GLU A 106 0.54 -18.77 -14.36
C GLU A 106 -0.72 -19.56 -14.01
N GLN A 107 -0.90 -19.83 -12.73
CA GLN A 107 -2.03 -20.61 -12.22
C GLN A 107 -3.28 -19.76 -11.93
N LYS A 108 -3.14 -18.42 -11.97
CA LYS A 108 -4.20 -17.45 -11.63
C LYS A 108 -4.82 -17.72 -10.26
N ILE A 109 -3.99 -18.03 -9.28
CA ILE A 109 -4.39 -18.27 -7.88
C ILE A 109 -3.38 -17.63 -6.93
N TRP A 110 -3.77 -17.40 -5.67
CA TRP A 110 -2.83 -17.09 -4.62
C TRP A 110 -1.92 -18.30 -4.36
N ALA A 111 -0.63 -18.04 -4.10
CA ALA A 111 0.31 -19.10 -3.74
C ALA A 111 -0.18 -19.83 -2.49
N ARG A 112 -0.03 -21.16 -2.46
CA ARG A 112 -0.39 -22.01 -1.31
C ARG A 112 0.54 -21.83 -0.10
N LYS A 113 1.65 -21.11 -0.28
CA LYS A 113 2.61 -20.84 0.78
C LYS A 113 2.70 -19.35 1.00
N SER A 114 2.68 -18.96 2.26
CA SER A 114 2.79 -17.57 2.69
C SER A 114 4.00 -17.41 3.59
N HIS A 115 4.65 -16.25 3.53
CA HIS A 115 5.73 -15.88 4.44
C HIS A 115 5.13 -15.10 5.62
N CYS A 116 5.32 -15.59 6.82
CA CYS A 116 4.81 -15.00 8.05
C CYS A 116 5.96 -14.46 8.89
N ILE A 117 5.82 -13.21 9.32
CA ILE A 117 6.66 -12.59 10.35
C ILE A 117 5.84 -12.54 11.63
N ALA A 118 6.20 -13.36 12.60
CA ALA A 118 5.53 -13.45 13.89
C ALA A 118 6.31 -12.68 14.97
N HIS A 119 5.60 -11.88 15.75
CA HIS A 119 6.13 -11.09 16.86
C HIS A 119 5.62 -11.66 18.18
N SER A 120 6.51 -11.75 19.16
CA SER A 120 6.16 -12.12 20.53
C SER A 120 6.75 -11.11 21.49
N TYR A 121 5.90 -10.54 22.35
CA TYR A 121 6.28 -9.49 23.28
C TYR A 121 6.34 -10.07 24.68
N GLY A 122 7.53 -10.05 25.29
CA GLY A 122 7.74 -10.51 26.67
C GLY A 122 8.55 -9.50 27.48
N ASN A 123 8.69 -9.77 28.78
CA ASN A 123 9.40 -8.88 29.70
C ASN A 123 10.89 -8.67 29.35
N LYS A 124 11.47 -9.58 28.55
CA LYS A 124 12.86 -9.53 28.07
C LYS A 124 13.00 -8.82 26.72
N GLY A 125 11.92 -8.29 26.15
CA GLY A 125 11.89 -7.64 24.84
C GLY A 125 11.01 -8.36 23.81
N THR A 126 11.15 -7.94 22.55
CA THR A 126 10.39 -8.47 21.42
C THR A 126 11.20 -9.54 20.69
N VAL A 127 10.58 -10.70 20.45
CA VAL A 127 11.13 -11.77 19.61
C VAL A 127 10.43 -11.73 18.26
N ILE A 128 11.19 -11.80 17.17
CA ILE A 128 10.67 -11.83 15.80
C ILE A 128 11.09 -13.16 15.17
N ARG A 129 10.13 -13.87 14.55
CA ARG A 129 10.36 -15.14 13.86
C ARG A 129 9.83 -15.09 12.44
N GLN A 130 10.56 -15.72 11.53
CA GLN A 130 10.13 -15.90 10.14
C GLN A 130 9.73 -17.35 9.89
N VAL A 131 8.49 -17.54 9.46
CA VAL A 131 7.87 -18.85 9.25
C VAL A 131 7.23 -18.91 7.88
N THR A 132 7.24 -20.09 7.26
CA THR A 132 6.41 -20.34 6.07
C THR A 132 5.16 -21.08 6.52
N ILE A 133 3.99 -20.62 6.08
CA ILE A 133 2.69 -21.21 6.42
C ILE A 133 1.96 -21.68 5.16
N ASP A 134 1.14 -22.71 5.28
CA ASP A 134 0.21 -23.12 4.23
C ASP A 134 -1.04 -22.24 4.28
N THR A 135 -1.41 -21.65 3.16
CA THR A 135 -2.50 -20.67 3.06
C THR A 135 -3.89 -21.30 3.14
N ASN A 136 -4.02 -22.62 2.94
CA ASN A 136 -5.32 -23.31 3.01
C ASN A 136 -5.69 -23.77 4.42
N ASP A 137 -4.70 -24.12 5.23
CA ASP A 137 -4.90 -24.72 6.56
C ASP A 137 -4.36 -23.85 7.70
N ASP A 138 -3.78 -22.68 7.40
CA ASP A 138 -3.00 -21.83 8.34
C ASP A 138 -1.93 -22.63 9.13
N LYS A 139 -1.53 -23.81 8.61
CA LYS A 139 -0.55 -24.72 9.22
C LYS A 139 0.87 -24.21 8.99
N LEU A 140 1.68 -24.23 10.04
CA LEU A 140 3.11 -23.94 9.97
C LEU A 140 3.82 -25.03 9.14
N LEU A 141 4.50 -24.65 8.07
CA LEU A 141 5.21 -25.58 7.18
C LEU A 141 6.70 -25.68 7.52
N THR A 142 7.36 -24.56 7.84
CA THR A 142 8.79 -24.55 8.25
C THR A 142 9.15 -23.32 9.06
N MET A 143 10.00 -23.48 10.08
CA MET A 143 10.65 -22.41 10.84
C MET A 143 12.09 -22.27 10.37
N LYS A 144 12.53 -21.07 9.99
CA LYS A 144 13.97 -20.77 9.83
C LYS A 144 14.43 -20.11 11.12
N GLU A 145 15.37 -20.74 11.81
CA GLU A 145 16.11 -20.17 12.95
C GLU A 145 17.19 -19.20 12.47
#